data_AF-A0A377ZPM1-F1
#
_entry.id   AF-A0A377ZPM1-F1
#
_cell.length_a   1.000
_cell.length_b   1.000
_cell.length_c   1.000
_cell.angle_alpha   90.00
_cell.angle_beta   90.00
_cell.angle_gamma   90.00
#
_symmetry.space_group_name_H-M   'P 1'
#
loop_
_entity.id
_entity.type
_entity.pdbx_description
1 polymer ?
#
loop_
_entity_poly.entity_id
_entity_poly.type
_entity_poly.pdbx_seq_one_letter_code
_entity_poly.pdbx_strand_id
1 'polypeptide(L)'
;MPCDQCKGKRYNRETLEIKYKGKTIHEVLDMTIEEAREFFDAVPALARKLQTLMDVGLTYIRLGQSATTLSGGEAQRVKLAREAVQARYRPDAVYPR
;
A
#
# COMPACT_ATOMS: atom_id res chain seq x y z
N MET A 1 18.32 10.58 -9.81
CA MET A 1 19.42 9.60 -9.81
C MET A 1 19.11 8.54 -8.75
N PRO A 2 19.11 7.23 -9.08
CA PRO A 2 18.94 6.18 -8.07
C PRO A 2 20.06 6.29 -7.03
N CYS A 3 19.73 6.11 -5.74
CA CYS A 3 20.72 6.18 -4.65
C CYS A 3 21.77 5.07 -4.81
N ASP A 4 23.06 5.39 -4.70
CA ASP A 4 24.16 4.44 -4.91
C ASP A 4 24.23 3.33 -3.84
N GLN A 5 23.70 3.61 -2.64
CA GLN A 5 23.68 2.69 -1.51
C GLN A 5 22.57 1.63 -1.64
N CYS A 6 21.33 2.06 -1.91
CA CYS A 6 20.18 1.16 -1.97
C CYS A 6 19.73 0.82 -3.40
N LYS A 7 20.35 1.43 -4.42
CA LYS A 7 20.00 1.31 -5.85
C LYS A 7 18.51 1.52 -6.14
N GLY A 8 17.87 2.42 -5.38
CA GLY A 8 16.43 2.72 -5.49
C GLY A 8 15.52 1.79 -4.68
N LYS A 9 16.06 0.80 -3.96
CA LYS A 9 15.28 -0.14 -3.14
C LYS A 9 14.82 0.44 -1.80
N ARG A 10 15.39 1.58 -1.36
CA ARG A 10 15.05 2.34 -0.13
C ARG A 10 15.36 1.66 1.20
N TYR A 11 15.86 0.42 1.18
CA TYR A 11 16.20 -0.35 2.38
C TYR A 11 17.66 -0.80 2.34
N ASN A 12 18.22 -1.07 3.52
CA ASN A 12 19.54 -1.67 3.67
C ASN A 12 19.53 -3.16 3.25
N ARG A 13 20.72 -3.76 3.12
CA ARG A 13 20.86 -5.15 2.66
C ARG A 13 20.16 -6.15 3.58
N GLU A 14 20.35 -6.01 4.89
CA GLU A 14 19.78 -6.90 5.91
C GLU A 14 18.24 -6.95 5.82
N THR A 15 17.59 -5.80 5.65
CA THR A 15 16.12 -5.72 5.49
C THR A 15 15.66 -6.42 4.21
N LEU A 16 16.45 -6.34 3.13
CA LEU A 16 16.15 -6.99 1.85
C LEU A 16 16.37 -8.50 1.85
N GLU A 17 17.01 -9.06 2.88
CA GLU A 17 17.16 -10.50 3.06
C GLU A 17 15.90 -11.12 3.71
N ILE A 18 15.09 -10.31 4.41
CA ILE A 18 13.84 -10.75 5.03
C ILE A 18 12.76 -10.93 3.95
N LYS A 19 12.10 -12.10 3.98
CA LYS A 19 11.05 -12.46 3.02
C LYS A 19 9.74 -12.79 3.73
N TYR A 20 8.65 -12.28 3.18
CA TYR A 20 7.29 -12.69 3.52
C TYR A 20 6.66 -13.36 2.29
N LYS A 21 6.16 -14.59 2.44
CA LYS A 21 5.67 -15.42 1.31
C LYS A 21 6.63 -15.44 0.11
N GLY A 22 7.93 -15.53 0.38
CA GLY A 22 8.99 -15.56 -0.64
C GLY A 22 9.36 -14.21 -1.27
N LYS A 23 8.66 -13.11 -0.94
CA LYS A 23 8.95 -11.76 -1.46
C LYS A 23 9.59 -10.87 -0.39
N THR A 24 10.58 -10.08 -0.80
CA THR A 24 11.20 -9.00 -0.01
C THR A 24 10.29 -7.77 0.05
N ILE A 25 10.55 -6.85 0.99
CA ILE A 25 9.76 -5.60 1.09
C ILE A 25 9.81 -4.77 -0.20
N HIS A 26 10.92 -4.81 -0.93
CA HIS A 26 11.06 -4.10 -2.19
C HIS A 26 10.16 -4.70 -3.28
N GLU A 27 10.13 -6.03 -3.39
CA GLU A 27 9.25 -6.71 -4.34
C GLU A 27 7.79 -6.49 -3.99
N VAL A 28 7.44 -6.45 -2.70
CA VAL A 28 6.09 -6.12 -2.25
C VAL A 28 5.70 -4.69 -2.66
N LEU A 29 6.59 -3.72 -2.48
CA LEU A 29 6.34 -2.34 -2.88
C LEU A 29 6.30 -2.14 -4.40
N ASP A 30 6.84 -3.07 -5.18
CA ASP A 30 6.76 -3.02 -6.64
C ASP A 30 5.47 -3.62 -7.21
N MET A 31 4.67 -4.32 -6.39
CA MET A 31 3.37 -4.86 -6.80
C MET A 31 2.34 -3.75 -7.04
N THR A 32 1.43 -4.00 -7.97
CA THR A 32 0.22 -3.18 -8.12
C THR A 32 -0.71 -3.36 -6.92
N ILE A 33 -1.68 -2.44 -6.76
CA ILE A 33 -2.69 -2.57 -5.71
C ILE A 33 -3.51 -3.85 -5.87
N GLU A 34 -3.83 -4.23 -7.11
CA GLU A 34 -4.55 -5.46 -7.41
C GLU A 34 -3.77 -6.71 -6.97
N GLU A 35 -2.51 -6.83 -7.40
CA GLU A 35 -1.62 -7.93 -7.00
C GLU A 35 -1.42 -7.98 -5.48
N ALA A 36 -1.23 -6.82 -4.86
CA ALA A 36 -1.05 -6.71 -3.43
C ALA A 36 -2.31 -7.15 -2.66
N ARG A 37 -3.51 -6.85 -3.18
CA ARG A 37 -4.77 -7.25 -2.53
C ARG A 37 -4.87 -8.77 -2.46
N GLU A 38 -4.53 -9.47 -3.53
CA GLU A 38 -4.51 -10.93 -3.56
C GLU A 38 -3.41 -11.49 -2.64
N PHE A 39 -2.22 -10.89 -2.69
CA PHE A 39 -1.08 -11.32 -1.88
C PHE A 39 -1.34 -11.21 -0.35
N PHE A 40 -2.08 -10.18 0.06
CA PHE A 40 -2.42 -9.89 1.46
C PHE A 40 -3.85 -10.33 1.86
N ASP A 41 -4.49 -11.21 1.10
CA ASP A 41 -5.86 -11.68 1.41
C ASP A 41 -5.98 -12.30 2.82
N ALA A 42 -4.94 -13.01 3.26
CA ALA A 42 -4.82 -13.57 4.60
C ALA A 42 -4.56 -12.53 5.73
N VAL A 43 -4.43 -11.24 5.40
CA VAL A 43 -4.19 -10.14 6.36
C VAL A 43 -5.34 -9.12 6.25
N PRO A 44 -6.46 -9.33 6.98
CA PRO A 44 -7.68 -8.56 6.78
C PRO A 44 -7.52 -7.04 6.91
N ALA A 45 -6.61 -6.58 7.78
CA ALA A 45 -6.33 -5.16 7.96
C ALA A 45 -5.72 -4.51 6.71
N LEU A 46 -4.88 -5.24 5.96
CA LEU A 46 -4.29 -4.78 4.71
C LEU A 46 -5.28 -4.97 3.55
N ALA A 47 -5.88 -6.15 3.44
CA ALA A 47 -6.86 -6.47 2.40
C ALA A 47 -7.98 -5.41 2.32
N ARG A 48 -8.52 -4.97 3.45
CA ARG A 48 -9.55 -3.91 3.50
C ARG A 48 -9.07 -2.56 2.95
N LYS A 49 -7.85 -2.15 3.29
CA LYS A 49 -7.27 -0.88 2.80
C LYS A 49 -7.01 -0.94 1.30
N LEU A 50 -6.47 -2.07 0.83
CA LEU A 50 -6.21 -2.31 -0.58
C LEU A 50 -7.50 -2.37 -1.39
N GLN A 51 -8.54 -3.02 -0.87
CA GLN A 51 -9.87 -3.03 -1.48
C GLN A 51 -10.42 -1.61 -1.66
N THR A 52 -10.29 -0.75 -0.64
CA THR A 52 -10.77 0.64 -0.76
C THR A 52 -10.06 1.40 -1.89
N LEU A 53 -8.77 1.11 -2.13
CA LEU A 53 -8.02 1.68 -3.26
C LEU A 53 -8.47 1.11 -4.61
N MET A 54 -8.86 -0.17 -4.65
CA MET A 54 -9.48 -0.77 -5.85
C MET A 54 -10.85 -0.13 -6.15
N ASP A 55 -11.66 0.12 -5.11
CA ASP A 55 -13.01 0.69 -5.24
C ASP A 55 -12.97 2.12 -5.83
N VAL A 56 -11.89 2.86 -5.61
CA VAL A 56 -11.65 4.18 -6.24
C VAL A 56 -10.88 4.08 -7.57
N GLY A 57 -10.65 2.88 -8.10
CA GLY A 57 -10.06 2.64 -9.41
C GLY A 57 -8.55 2.85 -9.52
N LEU A 58 -7.79 2.60 -8.43
CA LEU A 58 -6.33 2.73 -8.40
C LEU A 58 -5.60 1.38 -8.55
N THR A 59 -6.25 0.37 -9.12
CA THR A 59 -5.77 -1.02 -9.22
C THR A 59 -4.36 -1.15 -9.82
N TYR A 60 -4.03 -0.33 -10.82
CA TYR A 60 -2.77 -0.37 -11.58
C TYR A 60 -1.58 0.33 -10.91
N ILE A 61 -1.82 1.14 -9.88
CA ILE A 61 -0.75 1.89 -9.19
C ILE A 61 0.10 0.92 -8.38
N ARG A 62 1.42 1.12 -8.37
CA ARG A 62 2.31 0.34 -7.50
C ARG A 62 2.29 0.86 -6.08
N LEU A 63 2.33 -0.02 -5.08
CA LEU A 63 2.32 0.35 -3.66
C LEU A 63 3.44 1.34 -3.30
N GLY A 64 4.61 1.17 -3.90
CA GLY A 64 5.78 2.00 -3.70
C GLY A 64 5.85 3.23 -4.61
N GLN A 65 4.89 3.46 -5.51
CA GLN A 65 4.95 4.58 -6.43
C GLN A 65 5.06 5.91 -5.67
N SER A 66 5.94 6.80 -6.13
CA SER A 66 6.13 8.09 -5.48
C SER A 66 4.87 8.93 -5.60
N ALA A 67 4.41 9.51 -4.49
CA ALA A 67 3.24 10.39 -4.48
C ALA A 67 3.40 11.59 -5.45
N THR A 68 4.63 12.04 -5.69
CA THR A 68 4.95 13.12 -6.64
C THR A 68 4.75 12.76 -8.11
N THR A 69 4.60 11.47 -8.42
CA THR A 69 4.39 10.98 -9.80
C THR A 69 2.93 10.68 -10.10
N LEU A 70 2.03 10.87 -9.12
CA LEU A 70 0.60 10.71 -9.31
C LEU A 70 0.03 11.92 -10.05
N SER A 71 -0.87 11.66 -10.98
CA SER A 71 -1.74 12.70 -11.55
C SER A 71 -2.63 13.31 -10.47
N GLY A 72 -3.13 14.52 -10.73
CA GLY A 72 -4.06 15.19 -9.80
C GLY A 72 -5.29 14.35 -9.47
N GLY A 73 -5.86 13.66 -10.48
CA GLY A 73 -7.00 12.76 -10.29
C GLY A 73 -6.67 11.52 -9.46
N GLU A 74 -5.47 10.96 -9.60
CA GLU A 74 -5.03 9.84 -8.75
C GLU A 74 -4.80 10.29 -7.31
N ALA A 75 -4.13 11.42 -7.10
CA ALA A 75 -3.91 11.98 -5.77
C ALA A 75 -5.24 12.26 -5.04
N GLN A 76 -6.24 12.78 -5.77
CA GLN A 76 -7.57 12.99 -5.22
C GLN A 76 -8.25 11.67 -4.81
N ARG A 77 -8.18 10.63 -5.65
CA ARG A 77 -8.76 9.31 -5.33
C ARG A 77 -8.06 8.64 -4.14
N VAL A 78 -6.74 8.80 -3.99
CA VAL A 78 -6.01 8.37 -2.78
C VAL A 78 -6.54 9.07 -1.53
N LYS A 79 -6.79 10.38 -1.60
CA LYS A 79 -7.37 11.14 -0.48
C LYS A 79 -8.76 10.61 -0.10
N LEU A 80 -9.63 10.39 -1.09
CA LEU A 80 -10.97 9.82 -0.87
C LEU A 80 -10.91 8.43 -0.23
N ALA A 81 -10.03 7.55 -0.72
CA ALA A 81 -9.83 6.23 -0.14
C ALA A 81 -9.39 6.30 1.33
N ARG A 82 -8.51 7.24 1.68
CA ARG A 82 -8.07 7.46 3.07
C ARG A 82 -9.23 7.88 3.97
N GLU A 83 -10.06 8.82 3.52
CA GLU A 83 -11.23 9.31 4.24
C GLU A 83 -12.25 8.18 4.45
N ALA A 84 -12.48 7.33 3.45
CA ALA A 84 -13.38 6.19 3.56
C ALA A 84 -12.91 5.16 4.61
N VAL A 85 -11.61 4.89 4.70
CA VAL A 85 -11.04 4.01 5.73
C VAL A 85 -11.17 4.63 7.12
N GLN A 86 -10.93 5.94 7.26
CA GLN A 86 -11.03 6.66 8.54
C GLN A 86 -12.47 6.78 9.02
N ALA A 87 -13.43 7.07 8.14
CA ALA A 87 -14.84 7.15 8.48
C ALA A 87 -15.39 5.81 9.01
N ARG A 88 -14.83 4.69 8.52
CA ARG A 88 -15.13 3.34 9.04
C ARG A 88 -14.42 3.03 10.37
N TYR A 89 -13.32 3.72 10.68
CA TYR A 89 -12.63 3.64 11.96
C TYR A 89 -13.33 4.55 12.98
N ARG A 90 -14.44 4.07 13.54
CA ARG A 90 -15.14 4.74 14.65
C ARG A 90 -14.59 4.19 15.98
N PRO A 91 -13.78 4.95 16.74
CA PRO A 91 -13.19 4.46 17.99
C PRO A 91 -14.27 4.07 19.01
N ASP A 92 -15.41 4.76 18.99
CA ASP A 92 -16.59 4.53 19.83
C ASP A 92 -17.28 3.17 19.61
N ALA A 93 -16.99 2.48 18.49
CA ALA A 93 -17.60 1.20 18.16
C ALA A 93 -16.78 -0.01 18.68
N VAL A 94 -15.56 0.21 19.18
CA VAL A 94 -14.65 -0.88 19.60
C VAL A 94 -14.61 -1.05 21.12
N TYR A 95 -15.04 -0.04 21.89
CA TYR A 95 -15.24 -0.13 23.34
C TYR A 95 -16.54 0.57 23.75
N PRO A 96 -17.68 -0.15 23.78
CA PRO A 96 -18.88 0.37 24.44
C PRO A 96 -18.61 0.48 25.95
N ARG A 97 -18.98 1.62 26.56
CA ARG A 97 -19.04 1.75 28.02
C ARG A 97 -20.17 0.93 28.59
#